data_AF-A0A453FTB0-F1
#
_entry.id   AF-A0A453FTB0-F1
#
_cell.length_a   1.000
_cell.length_b   1.000
_cell.length_c   1.000
_cell.angle_alpha   90.00
_cell.angle_beta   90.00
_cell.angle_gamma   90.00
#
_symmetry.space_group_name_H-M   'P 1'
#
loop_
_entity.id
_entity.type
_entity.pdbx_description
1 polymer ?
#
loop_
_entity_poly.entity_id
_entity_poly.type
_entity_poly.pdbx_seq_one_letter_code
_entity_poly.pdbx_strand_id
1 'polypeptide(L)'
;RVAVAVRRGGSVRVRVRLHICSPAPDLSGRRPRPGMATFGRFRCAAILLLVLCILHVDFVRGQITHPTEVSALNAVRGRLIDPMYKLKKWNRGDPCTSNWTGVICHKIPNDAYLHVTELELFNMNLSGTLAPEVGLLSQLNKLDFMWNNLTGNIPKEIGNITTLTLM
;
A
#
# COMPACT_ATOMS: atom_id res chain seq x y z
N ARG A 1 -24.90 -20.62 5.98
CA ARG A 1 -25.92 -19.94 5.13
C ARG A 1 -26.70 -19.03 6.06
N VAL A 2 -26.78 -17.69 5.97
CA VAL A 2 -26.36 -16.62 5.06
C VAL A 2 -26.09 -15.42 5.97
N ALA A 3 -25.03 -14.64 5.75
CA ALA A 3 -24.80 -13.39 6.50
C ALA A 3 -25.51 -12.24 5.79
N VAL A 4 -26.40 -11.53 6.50
CA VAL A 4 -27.07 -10.33 5.99
C VAL A 4 -26.27 -9.10 6.45
N ALA A 5 -25.76 -8.33 5.50
CA ALA A 5 -25.07 -7.07 5.77
C ALA A 5 -26.09 -5.92 5.78
N VAL A 6 -26.16 -5.17 6.88
CA VAL A 6 -26.95 -3.93 6.97
C VAL A 6 -25.98 -2.74 6.98
N ARG A 7 -26.10 -1.87 5.97
CA ARG A 7 -25.29 -0.66 5.82
C ARG A 7 -25.98 0.53 6.50
N ARG A 8 -25.33 1.14 7.50
CA ARG A 8 -25.57 2.55 7.87
C ARG A 8 -24.25 3.21 8.30
N GLY A 9 -23.87 4.28 7.59
CA GLY A 9 -22.90 5.30 8.05
C GLY A 9 -21.47 4.83 8.30
N GLY A 10 -20.76 4.32 7.29
CA GLY A 10 -19.29 4.22 7.30
C GLY A 10 -18.65 3.22 8.27
N SER A 11 -19.41 2.51 9.10
CA SER A 11 -18.89 1.46 9.98
C SER A 11 -19.59 0.13 9.70
N VAL A 12 -18.83 -0.87 9.23
CA VAL A 12 -19.34 -2.23 8.98
C VAL A 12 -19.19 -3.04 10.27
N ARG A 13 -20.30 -3.24 10.99
CA ARG A 13 -20.34 -4.12 12.16
C ARG A 13 -20.73 -5.53 11.74
N VAL A 14 -19.76 -6.45 11.69
CA VAL A 14 -20.00 -7.87 11.43
C VAL A 14 -20.41 -8.56 12.73
N ARG A 15 -21.70 -8.93 12.87
CA ARG A 15 -22.13 -9.82 13.96
C ARG A 15 -21.98 -11.27 13.51
N VAL A 16 -20.91 -11.92 13.96
CA VAL A 16 -20.73 -13.36 13.81
C VAL A 16 -21.46 -14.05 14.96
N ARG A 17 -22.53 -14.80 14.63
CA ARG A 17 -23.20 -15.67 15.60
C ARG A 17 -22.39 -16.96 15.71
N LEU A 18 -21.54 -17.05 16.73
CA LEU A 18 -20.80 -18.28 17.06
C LEU A 18 -21.80 -19.34 17.52
N HIS A 19 -22.03 -20.37 16.70
CA HIS A 19 -22.53 -21.64 17.21
C HIS A 19 -21.35 -22.33 17.89
N ILE A 20 -21.31 -22.23 19.22
CA ILE A 20 -20.43 -23.05 20.04
C ILE A 20 -20.91 -24.48 19.82
N CYS A 21 -20.08 -25.35 19.23
CA CYS A 21 -20.31 -26.79 19.28
C CYS A 21 -20.17 -27.20 20.75
N SER A 22 -21.29 -27.24 21.47
CA SER A 22 -21.34 -27.89 22.76
C SER A 22 -21.02 -29.37 22.56
N PRO A 23 -20.12 -29.96 23.35
CA PRO A 23 -19.90 -31.40 23.28
C PRO A 23 -21.22 -32.12 23.63
N ALA A 24 -21.54 -33.18 22.91
CA ALA A 24 -22.70 -34.01 23.22
C ALA A 24 -22.58 -34.53 24.68
N PRO A 25 -23.67 -34.54 25.46
CA PRO A 25 -23.63 -35.09 26.81
C PRO A 25 -23.35 -36.60 26.75
N ASP A 26 -22.31 -37.03 27.44
CA ASP A 26 -21.97 -38.43 27.62
C ASP A 26 -22.95 -39.07 28.63
N LEU A 27 -23.84 -39.93 28.13
CA LEU A 27 -24.85 -40.63 28.93
C LEU A 27 -24.31 -41.92 29.59
N SER A 28 -23.00 -42.18 29.55
CA SER A 28 -22.43 -43.47 30.01
C SER A 28 -22.10 -43.56 31.50
N GLY A 29 -22.24 -42.48 32.28
CA GLY A 29 -22.16 -42.51 33.75
C GLY A 29 -20.83 -43.04 34.34
N ARG A 30 -19.74 -43.09 33.57
CA ARG A 30 -18.42 -43.53 34.06
C ARG A 30 -17.49 -42.35 34.28
N ARG A 31 -16.84 -42.31 35.47
CA ARG A 31 -15.82 -41.30 35.77
C ARG A 31 -14.63 -41.45 34.79
N PRO A 32 -14.13 -40.35 34.19
CA PRO A 32 -12.96 -40.40 33.34
C PRO A 32 -11.70 -40.73 34.16
N ARG A 33 -10.86 -41.64 33.65
CA ARG A 33 -9.55 -41.94 34.23
C ARG A 33 -8.58 -40.78 33.94
N PRO A 34 -7.70 -40.39 34.89
CA PRO A 34 -6.69 -39.37 34.63
C PRO A 34 -5.66 -39.90 33.63
N GLY A 35 -5.48 -39.23 32.48
CA GLY A 35 -4.37 -39.53 31.57
C GLY A 35 -4.61 -39.46 30.05
N MET A 36 -5.77 -39.04 29.55
CA MET A 36 -5.97 -38.89 28.09
C MET A 36 -5.99 -37.43 27.65
N ALA A 37 -4.99 -37.07 26.86
CA ALA A 37 -4.74 -35.75 26.31
C ALA A 37 -5.93 -35.20 25.49
N THR A 38 -6.24 -33.92 25.71
CA THR A 38 -7.18 -33.14 24.90
C THR A 38 -6.59 -32.82 23.53
N PHE A 39 -6.65 -33.76 22.59
CA PHE A 39 -6.09 -33.61 21.24
C PHE A 39 -6.97 -32.76 20.29
N GLY A 40 -8.18 -32.37 20.72
CA GLY A 40 -9.15 -31.64 19.89
C GLY A 40 -9.11 -30.10 19.99
N ARG A 41 -8.40 -29.52 20.96
CA ARG A 41 -8.39 -28.05 21.19
C ARG A 41 -7.39 -27.29 20.33
N PHE A 42 -6.32 -27.95 19.90
CA PHE A 42 -5.22 -27.31 19.16
C PHE A 42 -5.55 -27.10 17.67
N ARG A 43 -6.37 -27.98 17.08
CA ARG A 43 -6.71 -27.91 15.65
C ARG A 43 -7.62 -26.72 15.31
N CYS A 44 -8.60 -26.40 16.16
CA CYS A 44 -9.49 -25.26 15.94
C CYS A 44 -8.78 -23.91 16.15
N ALA A 45 -7.87 -23.81 17.12
CA ALA A 45 -7.09 -22.61 17.36
C ALA A 45 -6.13 -22.31 16.19
N ALA A 46 -5.46 -23.34 15.66
CA ALA A 46 -4.58 -23.20 14.50
C ALA A 46 -5.34 -22.76 13.23
N ILE A 47 -6.53 -23.31 12.97
CA ILE A 47 -7.37 -22.92 11.83
C ILE A 47 -7.87 -21.48 11.99
N LEU A 48 -8.27 -21.08 13.20
CA LEU A 48 -8.69 -19.70 13.47
C LEU A 48 -7.54 -18.70 13.28
N LEU A 49 -6.33 -19.05 13.75
CA LEU A 49 -5.13 -18.24 13.54
C LEU A 49 -4.75 -18.15 12.06
N LEU A 50 -4.84 -19.25 11.31
CA LEU A 50 -4.59 -19.25 9.86
C LEU A 50 -5.63 -18.41 9.11
N VAL A 51 -6.91 -18.51 9.45
CA VAL A 51 -7.97 -17.68 8.86
C VAL A 51 -7.79 -16.20 9.22
N LEU A 52 -7.41 -15.88 10.46
CA LEU A 52 -7.07 -14.51 10.86
C LEU A 52 -5.84 -13.99 10.10
N CYS A 53 -4.79 -14.81 9.94
CA CYS A 53 -3.63 -14.47 9.12
C CYS A 53 -4.04 -14.18 7.67
N ILE A 54 -4.84 -15.05 7.04
CA ILE A 54 -5.31 -14.89 5.66
C ILE A 54 -6.16 -13.61 5.50
N LEU A 55 -7.10 -13.36 6.43
CA LEU A 55 -7.91 -12.14 6.44
C LEU A 55 -7.09 -10.86 6.68
N HIS A 56 -5.98 -10.94 7.44
CA HIS A 56 -5.03 -9.85 7.57
C HIS A 56 -4.21 -9.63 6.28
N VAL A 57 -3.85 -10.68 5.54
CA VAL A 57 -3.09 -10.51 4.28
C VAL A 57 -3.93 -9.84 3.20
N ASP A 58 -5.24 -10.11 3.16
CA ASP A 58 -6.15 -9.50 2.18
C ASP A 58 -6.50 -8.04 2.53
N PHE A 59 -6.46 -7.64 3.81
CA PHE A 59 -6.71 -6.27 4.25
C PHE A 59 -5.54 -5.30 4.01
N VAL A 60 -4.32 -5.81 3.79
CA VAL A 60 -3.11 -5.00 3.53
C VAL A 60 -2.93 -4.66 2.03
N ARG A 61 -3.76 -5.20 1.13
CA ARG A 61 -3.70 -4.90 -0.30
C ARG A 61 -4.44 -3.61 -0.61
N GLY A 62 -3.69 -2.53 -0.86
CA GLY A 62 -4.24 -1.27 -1.36
C GLY A 62 -3.55 0.01 -0.90
N GLN A 63 -2.40 -0.04 -0.23
CA GLN A 63 -1.79 1.14 0.40
C GLN A 63 -0.29 1.33 0.10
N ILE A 64 0.28 0.74 -0.95
CA ILE A 64 1.70 0.98 -1.31
C ILE A 64 1.81 1.45 -2.76
N THR A 65 2.86 2.21 -3.06
CA THR A 65 3.17 2.71 -4.40
C THR A 65 3.49 1.56 -5.35
N HIS A 66 3.11 1.71 -6.63
CA HIS A 66 3.47 0.74 -7.66
C HIS A 66 5.00 0.56 -7.76
N PRO A 67 5.55 -0.67 -7.77
CA PRO A 67 6.99 -0.91 -7.64
C PRO A 67 7.85 -0.29 -8.75
N THR A 68 7.31 -0.20 -9.98
CA THR A 68 7.98 0.49 -11.09
C THR A 68 8.11 1.99 -10.81
N GLU A 69 7.10 2.62 -10.21
CA GLU A 69 7.13 4.04 -9.87
C GLU A 69 8.06 4.32 -8.69
N VAL A 70 8.15 3.39 -7.73
CA VAL A 70 9.17 3.44 -6.66
C VAL A 70 10.59 3.46 -7.26
N SER A 71 10.85 2.56 -8.22
CA SER A 71 12.14 2.51 -8.93
C SER A 71 12.41 3.80 -9.71
N ALA A 72 11.39 4.33 -10.39
CA ALA A 72 11.48 5.58 -11.15
C ALA A 72 11.82 6.78 -10.25
N LEU A 73 11.11 6.95 -9.13
CA LEU A 73 11.36 8.04 -8.19
C LEU A 73 12.75 7.93 -7.54
N ASN A 74 13.22 6.70 -7.26
CA ASN A 74 14.59 6.48 -6.78
C ASN A 74 15.65 6.87 -7.83
N ALA A 75 15.40 6.58 -9.11
CA ALA A 75 16.28 7.01 -10.21
C ALA A 75 16.30 8.54 -10.36
N VAL A 76 15.13 9.19 -10.33
CA VAL A 76 14.99 10.66 -10.32
C VAL A 76 15.78 11.25 -9.17
N ARG A 77 15.56 10.77 -7.95
CA ARG A 77 16.30 11.18 -6.76
C ARG A 77 17.80 11.09 -6.93
N GLY A 78 18.30 9.98 -7.49
CA GLY A 78 19.73 9.74 -7.69
C GLY A 78 20.40 10.72 -8.67
N ARG A 79 19.63 11.40 -9.51
CA ARG A 79 20.12 12.43 -10.44
C ARG A 79 20.00 13.85 -9.91
N LEU A 80 19.20 14.06 -8.86
CA LEU A 80 18.99 15.36 -8.24
C LEU A 80 20.04 15.62 -7.15
N ILE A 81 20.56 16.84 -7.15
CA ILE A 81 21.41 17.37 -6.10
C ILE A 81 20.55 18.33 -5.27
N ASP A 82 20.42 18.04 -3.97
CA ASP A 82 19.55 18.76 -3.03
C ASP A 82 20.38 19.39 -1.90
N PRO A 83 21.00 20.56 -2.14
CA PRO A 83 21.84 21.22 -1.14
C PRO A 83 21.05 21.75 0.07
N MET A 84 19.73 21.86 -0.05
CA MET A 84 18.83 22.41 0.97
C MET A 84 18.07 21.32 1.75
N TYR A 85 18.36 20.04 1.48
CA TYR A 85 17.73 18.88 2.12
C TYR A 85 16.19 18.87 2.02
N LYS A 86 15.62 19.45 0.97
CA LYS A 86 14.17 19.51 0.70
C LYS A 86 13.58 18.12 0.45
N LEU A 87 14.38 17.21 -0.12
CA LEU A 87 14.03 15.83 -0.48
C LEU A 87 14.45 14.81 0.59
N LYS A 88 14.83 15.23 1.80
CA LYS A 88 15.30 14.32 2.87
C LYS A 88 14.38 13.12 3.18
N LYS A 89 13.08 13.26 2.91
CA LYS A 89 12.08 12.21 3.12
C LYS A 89 12.11 11.11 2.05
N TRP A 90 12.67 11.38 0.88
CA TRP A 90 12.77 10.44 -0.25
C TRP A 90 13.71 9.25 0.02
N ASN A 91 14.24 9.13 1.25
CA ASN A 91 15.12 8.05 1.68
C ASN A 91 14.40 7.10 2.66
N ARG A 92 13.12 7.34 2.96
CA ARG A 92 12.42 6.68 4.06
C ARG A 92 11.03 6.24 3.62
N GLY A 93 10.82 4.93 3.73
CA GLY A 93 9.53 4.28 3.47
C GLY A 93 9.06 4.40 2.02
N ASP A 94 7.80 4.07 1.82
CA ASP A 94 7.13 4.05 0.52
C ASP A 94 6.71 5.47 0.09
N PRO A 95 6.89 5.86 -1.20
CA PRO A 95 6.67 7.23 -1.67
C PRO A 95 5.28 7.80 -1.37
N CYS A 96 4.23 7.01 -1.57
CA CYS A 96 2.85 7.46 -1.42
C CYS A 96 2.38 7.48 0.04
N THR A 97 3.02 6.70 0.92
CA THR A 97 2.60 6.57 2.33
C THR A 97 3.54 7.23 3.33
N SER A 98 4.74 7.63 2.91
CA SER A 98 5.76 8.20 3.80
C SER A 98 5.93 9.72 3.63
N ASN A 99 4.94 10.37 3.02
CA ASN A 99 4.89 11.82 2.84
C ASN A 99 6.17 12.36 2.17
N TRP A 100 6.54 11.76 1.04
CA TRP A 100 7.64 12.24 0.22
C TRP A 100 7.29 13.65 -0.30
N THR A 101 8.21 14.59 -0.11
CA THR A 101 8.02 15.99 -0.53
C THR A 101 7.66 16.05 -2.01
N GLY A 102 6.54 16.68 -2.34
CA GLY A 102 6.13 16.89 -3.73
C GLY A 102 5.56 15.67 -4.45
N VAL A 103 5.40 14.52 -3.78
CA VAL A 103 4.82 13.31 -4.39
C VAL A 103 3.35 13.21 -3.98
N ILE A 104 2.44 13.33 -4.95
CA ILE A 104 1.01 13.15 -4.75
C ILE A 104 0.56 11.88 -5.47
N CYS A 105 -0.20 11.05 -4.75
CA CYS A 105 -0.65 9.76 -5.25
C CYS A 105 -2.16 9.60 -5.16
N HIS A 106 -2.72 8.88 -6.12
CA HIS A 106 -4.12 8.48 -6.11
C HIS A 106 -4.27 6.97 -6.27
N LYS A 107 -5.39 6.47 -5.74
CA LYS A 107 -5.81 5.08 -5.94
C LYS A 107 -6.57 4.97 -7.25
N ILE A 108 -6.08 4.15 -8.17
CA ILE A 108 -6.77 3.88 -9.43
C ILE A 108 -7.74 2.71 -9.24
N PRO A 109 -8.98 2.79 -9.77
CA PRO A 109 -9.91 1.67 -9.76
C PRO A 109 -9.31 0.43 -10.42
N ASN A 110 -9.54 -0.74 -9.82
CA ASN A 110 -9.04 -2.03 -10.30
C ASN A 110 -7.52 -2.21 -10.31
N ASP A 111 -6.74 -1.28 -9.75
CA ASP A 111 -5.33 -1.48 -9.45
C ASP A 111 -5.13 -1.85 -7.96
N ALA A 112 -4.16 -2.69 -7.66
CA ALA A 112 -3.76 -3.04 -6.29
C ALA A 112 -2.88 -1.97 -5.64
N TYR A 113 -2.27 -1.07 -6.41
CA TYR A 113 -1.30 -0.07 -5.95
C TYR A 113 -1.85 1.36 -5.88
N LEU A 114 -1.09 2.24 -5.24
CA LEU A 114 -1.20 3.69 -5.40
C LEU A 114 -0.29 4.13 -6.54
N HIS A 115 -0.76 5.11 -7.31
CA HIS A 115 -0.02 5.67 -8.43
C HIS A 115 0.29 7.14 -8.20
N VAL A 116 1.50 7.55 -8.55
CA VAL A 116 1.93 8.95 -8.54
C VAL A 116 1.22 9.69 -9.67
N THR A 117 0.41 10.67 -9.30
CA THR A 117 -0.31 11.52 -10.26
C THR A 117 0.31 12.89 -10.41
N GLU A 118 0.99 13.39 -9.38
CA GLU A 118 1.62 14.70 -9.43
C GLU A 118 3.01 14.62 -8.79
N LEU A 119 3.98 15.25 -9.44
CA LEU A 119 5.34 15.42 -8.94
C LEU A 119 5.68 16.91 -8.95
N GLU A 120 5.61 17.51 -7.77
CA GLU A 120 5.73 18.96 -7.55
C GLU A 120 7.00 19.30 -6.76
N LEU A 121 8.05 19.64 -7.49
CA LEU A 121 9.36 19.97 -6.94
C LEU A 121 9.75 21.42 -7.23
N PHE A 122 8.77 22.33 -7.30
CA PHE A 122 9.00 23.74 -7.63
C PHE A 122 9.81 24.48 -6.56
N ASN A 123 10.70 25.38 -6.97
CA ASN A 123 11.43 26.29 -6.08
C ASN A 123 12.13 25.62 -4.88
N MET A 124 12.85 24.54 -5.14
CA MET A 124 13.55 23.75 -4.11
C MET A 124 15.07 23.91 -4.14
N ASN A 125 15.60 24.79 -4.99
CA ASN A 125 17.04 24.96 -5.22
C ASN A 125 17.73 23.64 -5.62
N LEU A 126 17.01 22.78 -6.34
CA LEU A 126 17.53 21.51 -6.83
C LEU A 126 18.44 21.76 -8.03
N SER A 127 19.50 20.97 -8.17
CA SER A 127 20.35 20.93 -9.38
C SER A 127 20.57 19.49 -9.84
N GLY A 128 21.41 19.29 -10.85
CA GLY A 128 21.59 17.98 -11.50
C GLY A 128 20.70 17.85 -12.74
N THR A 129 20.29 16.63 -13.08
CA THR A 129 19.56 16.34 -14.33
C THR A 129 18.27 15.56 -14.05
N LEU A 130 17.32 15.58 -14.98
CA LEU A 130 16.13 14.73 -14.89
C LEU A 130 16.46 13.31 -15.40
N ALA A 131 16.05 12.29 -14.65
CA ALA A 131 16.28 10.89 -15.02
C ALA A 131 15.26 10.43 -16.11
N PRO A 132 15.68 9.68 -17.14
CA PRO A 132 14.76 9.12 -18.14
C PRO A 132 13.62 8.28 -17.57
N GLU A 133 13.85 7.63 -16.42
CA GLU A 133 12.89 6.81 -15.71
C GLU A 133 11.65 7.59 -15.23
N VAL A 134 11.69 8.93 -15.24
CA VAL A 134 10.49 9.76 -15.02
C VAL A 134 9.34 9.34 -15.95
N GLY A 135 9.67 8.87 -17.17
CA GLY A 135 8.70 8.37 -18.15
C GLY A 135 7.94 7.11 -17.73
N LEU A 136 8.32 6.47 -16.62
CA LEU A 136 7.64 5.30 -16.06
C LEU A 136 6.49 5.67 -15.11
N LEU A 137 6.33 6.95 -14.76
CA LEU A 137 5.22 7.46 -13.97
C LEU A 137 3.96 7.60 -14.85
N SER A 138 3.41 6.47 -15.31
CA SER A 138 2.39 6.42 -16.38
C SER A 138 1.07 7.16 -16.08
N GLN A 139 0.79 7.43 -14.81
CA GLN A 139 -0.44 8.08 -14.34
C GLN A 139 -0.24 9.55 -13.96
N LEU A 140 0.96 10.07 -14.23
CA LEU A 140 1.36 11.42 -13.87
C LEU A 140 0.68 12.45 -14.79
N ASN A 141 -0.18 13.28 -14.22
CA ASN A 141 -0.89 14.34 -14.93
C ASN A 141 -0.26 15.73 -14.74
N LYS A 142 0.60 15.89 -13.71
CA LYS A 142 1.30 17.13 -13.40
C LYS A 142 2.76 16.87 -13.04
N LEU A 143 3.65 17.60 -13.71
CA LEU A 143 5.10 17.55 -13.48
C LEU A 143 5.63 18.97 -13.39
N ASP A 144 6.06 19.38 -12.19
CA ASP A 144 6.57 20.71 -11.94
C ASP A 144 7.97 20.66 -11.33
N PHE A 145 8.95 21.13 -12.08
CA PHE A 145 10.33 21.33 -11.64
C PHE A 145 10.78 22.80 -11.81
N MET A 146 9.84 23.72 -11.98
CA MET A 146 10.13 25.12 -12.24
C MET A 146 10.87 25.78 -11.06
N TRP A 147 11.62 26.84 -11.39
CA TRP A 147 12.41 27.61 -10.43
C TRP A 147 13.43 26.76 -9.65
N ASN A 148 14.00 25.77 -10.32
CA ASN A 148 15.20 25.06 -9.88
C ASN A 148 16.37 25.36 -10.80
N ASN A 149 17.53 24.84 -10.46
CA ASN A 149 18.78 24.95 -11.23
C ASN A 149 19.14 23.61 -11.91
N LEU A 150 18.12 22.92 -12.44
CA LEU A 150 18.31 21.69 -13.21
C LEU A 150 18.98 22.00 -14.55
N THR A 151 19.87 21.11 -14.99
CA THR A 151 20.62 21.22 -16.24
C THR A 151 20.45 19.96 -17.09
N GLY A 152 21.06 19.97 -18.28
CA GLY A 152 20.94 18.87 -19.23
C GLY A 152 19.65 18.92 -20.05
N ASN A 153 19.41 17.84 -20.80
CA ASN A 153 18.25 17.75 -21.69
C ASN A 153 17.05 17.17 -20.97
N ILE A 154 15.86 17.60 -21.38
CA ILE A 154 14.61 16.94 -21.01
C ILE A 154 14.63 15.52 -21.62
N PRO A 155 14.49 14.44 -20.82
CA PRO A 155 14.47 13.08 -21.36
C PRO A 155 13.30 12.88 -22.30
N LYS A 156 13.55 12.23 -23.46
CA LYS A 156 12.51 11.95 -24.46
C LYS A 156 11.42 11.02 -23.92
N GLU A 157 11.76 10.23 -22.90
CA GLU A 157 10.89 9.30 -22.20
C GLU A 157 9.72 10.00 -21.49
N ILE A 158 9.77 11.32 -21.27
CA ILE A 158 8.58 12.10 -20.87
C ILE A 158 7.43 11.89 -21.86
N GLY A 159 7.71 11.64 -23.14
CA GLY A 159 6.70 11.33 -24.14
C GLY A 159 5.91 10.03 -23.89
N ASN A 160 6.39 9.16 -22.98
CA ASN A 160 5.65 7.96 -22.57
C ASN A 160 4.50 8.29 -21.59
N ILE A 161 4.53 9.47 -20.96
CA ILE A 161 3.51 9.91 -20.01
C ILE A 161 2.37 10.58 -20.78
N THR A 162 1.49 9.75 -21.34
CA THR A 162 0.36 10.23 -22.17
C THR A 162 -0.71 10.98 -21.37
N THR A 163 -0.67 10.89 -20.05
CA THR A 163 -1.58 11.54 -19.11
C THR A 163 -1.15 12.95 -18.71
N LEU A 164 0.08 13.36 -19.06
CA LEU A 164 0.66 14.64 -18.65
C LEU A 164 -0.07 15.81 -19.33
N THR A 165 -0.46 16.82 -18.54
CA THR A 165 -1.12 18.03 -19.02
C THR A 165 -0.24 19.26 -18.82
N LEU A 166 -0.26 20.17 -19.80
CA LEU A 166 0.33 21.50 -19.64
C LEU A 166 -0.64 22.35 -18.81
N MET A 167 -0.16 22.89 -17.69
CA MET A 167 -0.90 23.82 -16.84
C MET A 167 -0.54 25.27 -17.16
#